data_AF-A0AAV0Z7X2-F1
#
_entry.id   AF-A0AAV0Z7X2-F1
#
_cell.length_a   1.000
_cell.length_b   1.000
_cell.length_c   1.000
_cell.angle_alpha   90.00
_cell.angle_beta   90.00
_cell.angle_gamma   90.00
#
_symmetry.space_group_name_H-M   'P 1'
#
loop_
_entity.id
_entity.type
_entity.pdbx_description
1 polymer ?
#
loop_
_entity_poly.entity_id
_entity_poly.type
_entity_poly.pdbx_seq_one_letter_code
_entity_poly.pdbx_strand_id
1 'polypeptide(L)'
;MSWIWMNLKLKENMFVQKSSLKWDREGDTNSRYFHCVMKERCQRNFIGSIVTNHCVLESVGEVKKEVRRHFFEKFKESNFNRPLLERVSFSVVSREERNSLKVLFSYLEIKEAVWGCKGSKSPGPDGYNFFFIRMC
;
A
#
# COMPACT_ATOMS: atom_id res chain seq x y z
N MET A 1 7.08 26.01 19.10
CA MET A 1 7.82 24.81 19.55
C MET A 1 7.31 23.48 18.98
N SER A 2 6.19 23.41 18.22
CA SER A 2 5.54 22.15 17.82
C SER A 2 5.94 21.59 16.42
N TRP A 3 6.28 22.47 15.46
CA TRP A 3 6.39 22.05 14.05
C TRP A 3 7.65 21.23 13.70
N ILE A 4 8.76 21.48 14.39
CA ILE A 4 10.03 20.77 14.19
C ILE A 4 9.90 19.31 14.61
N TRP A 5 9.33 19.08 15.81
CA TRP A 5 9.08 17.73 16.34
C TRP A 5 8.11 16.94 15.47
N MET A 6 7.08 17.60 14.94
CA MET A 6 6.12 16.97 14.03
C MET A 6 6.77 16.53 12.70
N ASN A 7 7.63 17.36 12.12
CA ASN A 7 8.38 17.01 10.91
C ASN A 7 9.37 15.86 11.14
N LEU A 8 10.03 15.83 12.29
CA LEU A 8 10.93 14.73 12.66
C LEU A 8 10.15 13.41 12.78
N LYS A 9 9.01 13.42 13.48
CA LYS A 9 8.12 12.25 13.63
C LYS A 9 7.63 11.71 12.28
N LEU A 10 7.28 12.59 11.35
CA LEU A 10 6.85 12.22 9.99
C LEU A 10 7.99 11.56 9.19
N LYS A 11 9.20 12.12 9.25
CA LYS A 11 10.39 11.54 8.60
C LYS A 11 10.72 10.17 9.18
N GLU A 12 10.72 10.03 10.50
CA GLU A 12 10.92 8.75 11.19
C GLU A 12 9.92 7.69 10.74
N ASN A 13 8.63 8.03 10.72
CA ASN A 13 7.57 7.12 10.27
C ASN A 13 7.75 6.69 8.80
N MET A 14 8.21 7.58 7.93
CA MET A 14 8.49 7.23 6.54
C MET A 14 9.63 6.21 6.43
N PHE A 15 10.70 6.34 7.24
CA PHE A 15 11.77 5.35 7.28
C PHE A 15 11.30 4.02 7.86
N VAL A 16 10.45 4.04 8.88
CA VAL A 16 9.82 2.83 9.46
C VAL A 16 8.92 2.13 8.43
N GLN A 17 8.14 2.87 7.66
CA GLN A 17 7.32 2.30 6.59
C GLN A 17 8.18 1.65 5.51
N LYS A 18 9.21 2.37 5.03
CA LYS A 18 10.19 1.83 4.09
C LYS A 18 10.84 0.56 4.66
N SER A 19 10.96 0.48 5.98
CA SER A 19 11.59 -0.66 6.62
C SER A 19 10.77 -1.91 6.76
N SER A 20 9.44 -1.79 6.74
CA SER A 20 8.51 -2.91 6.92
C SER A 20 8.83 -3.78 8.15
N LEU A 21 9.51 -3.23 9.16
CA LEU A 21 9.82 -3.90 10.42
C LEU A 21 8.68 -3.66 11.41
N LYS A 22 8.25 -4.71 12.12
CA LYS A 22 7.35 -4.57 13.28
C LYS A 22 8.19 -4.07 14.46
N TRP A 23 7.69 -3.03 15.11
CA TRP A 23 8.36 -2.16 16.08
C TRP A 23 8.75 -2.83 17.42
N ASP A 24 8.31 -4.07 17.65
CA ASP A 24 8.24 -4.70 18.99
C ASP A 24 9.56 -5.02 19.70
N ARG A 25 10.74 -4.63 19.19
CA ARG A 25 12.00 -5.03 19.83
C ARG A 25 12.98 -3.95 20.26
N GLU A 26 13.17 -2.86 19.51
CA GLU A 26 14.30 -1.96 19.82
C GLU A 26 13.91 -0.49 19.63
N GLY A 27 13.56 0.14 20.75
CA GLY A 27 13.01 1.48 20.84
C GLY A 27 14.02 2.61 20.66
N ASP A 28 14.66 2.71 19.50
CA ASP A 28 15.30 3.97 19.06
C ASP A 28 15.29 4.18 17.53
N THR A 29 14.71 5.30 17.10
CA THR A 29 14.38 5.68 15.72
C THR A 29 15.54 6.36 14.98
N ASN A 30 16.77 5.88 15.12
CA ASN A 30 17.86 6.22 14.18
C ASN A 30 19.03 5.22 14.25
N SER A 31 18.74 3.98 14.63
CA SER A 31 19.80 3.01 14.82
C SER A 31 20.44 2.64 13.47
N ARG A 32 21.76 2.44 13.49
CA ARG A 32 22.54 1.86 12.38
C ARG A 32 21.84 0.62 11.79
N TYR A 33 21.15 -0.14 12.64
CA TYR A 33 20.37 -1.31 12.27
C TYR A 33 19.27 -1.01 11.24
N PHE A 34 18.41 -0.01 11.46
CA PHE A 34 17.35 0.32 10.49
C PHE A 34 17.94 0.71 9.13
N HIS A 35 18.98 1.53 9.10
CA HIS A 35 19.65 1.92 7.86
C HIS A 35 20.32 0.73 7.16
N CYS A 36 20.93 -0.19 7.91
CA CYS A 36 21.47 -1.43 7.37
C CYS A 36 20.39 -2.30 6.72
N VAL A 37 19.26 -2.53 7.41
CA VAL A 37 18.14 -3.29 6.85
C VAL A 37 17.57 -2.58 5.60
N MET A 38 17.55 -1.24 5.57
CA MET A 38 17.08 -0.48 4.39
C MET A 38 18.00 -0.67 3.22
N LYS A 39 19.29 -0.53 3.45
CA LYS A 39 20.30 -0.76 2.43
C LYS A 39 20.22 -2.18 1.88
N GLU A 40 20.10 -3.18 2.75
CA GLU A 40 19.95 -4.57 2.36
C GLU A 40 18.70 -4.81 1.52
N ARG A 41 17.53 -4.29 1.94
CA ARG A 41 16.28 -4.40 1.17
C ARG A 41 16.37 -3.68 -0.18
N CYS A 42 16.94 -2.48 -0.21
CA CYS A 42 17.16 -1.73 -1.45
C CYS A 42 18.05 -2.51 -2.40
N GLN A 43 19.14 -3.11 -1.92
CA GLN A 43 20.04 -3.93 -2.74
C GLN A 43 19.36 -5.21 -3.22
N ARG A 44 18.64 -5.91 -2.33
CA ARG A 44 17.92 -7.15 -2.66
C ARG A 44 16.81 -6.94 -3.68
N ASN A 45 16.12 -5.80 -3.61
CA ASN A 45 15.02 -5.46 -4.51
C ASN A 45 15.48 -4.64 -5.73
N PHE A 46 16.79 -4.37 -5.85
CA PHE A 46 17.32 -3.64 -7.00
C PHE A 46 17.28 -4.54 -8.23
N ILE A 47 16.57 -4.08 -9.26
CA ILE A 47 16.51 -4.74 -10.56
C ILE A 47 17.52 -4.02 -11.47
N GLY A 48 18.71 -4.59 -11.60
CA GLY A 48 19.78 -4.02 -12.44
C GLY A 48 19.57 -4.31 -13.92
N SER A 49 19.01 -5.46 -14.26
CA SER A 49 18.67 -5.81 -15.63
C SER A 49 17.53 -6.80 -15.69
N ILE A 50 16.85 -6.87 -16.84
CA ILE A 50 15.82 -7.86 -17.16
C ILE A 50 16.23 -8.60 -18.41
N VAL A 51 16.29 -9.94 -18.32
CA VAL A 51 16.53 -10.79 -19.48
C VAL A 51 15.19 -11.14 -20.12
N THR A 52 15.06 -10.86 -21.41
CA THR A 52 13.93 -11.27 -22.25
C THR A 52 14.41 -12.26 -23.31
N ASN A 53 13.47 -12.91 -24.03
CA ASN A 53 13.80 -13.88 -25.08
C ASN A 53 14.66 -13.31 -26.23
N HIS A 54 14.73 -11.99 -26.36
CA HIS A 54 15.37 -11.32 -27.50
C HIS A 54 16.60 -10.48 -27.10
N CYS A 55 16.68 -10.02 -25.84
CA CYS A 55 17.77 -9.16 -25.37
C CYS A 55 17.79 -9.01 -23.83
N VAL A 56 18.90 -8.48 -23.32
CA VAL A 56 19.06 -8.01 -21.94
C VAL A 56 18.76 -6.50 -21.90
N LEU A 57 17.85 -6.10 -21.02
CA LEU A 57 17.50 -4.70 -20.78
C LEU A 57 18.23 -4.21 -19.54
N GLU A 58 19.13 -3.24 -19.69
CA GLU A 58 19.95 -2.70 -18.59
C GLU A 58 19.63 -1.24 -18.27
N SER A 59 19.05 -0.49 -19.22
CA SER A 59 18.71 0.91 -18.94
C SER A 59 17.49 1.00 -18.03
N VAL A 60 17.51 1.97 -17.12
CA VAL A 60 16.40 2.23 -16.18
C VAL A 60 15.07 2.46 -16.92
N GLY A 61 15.11 3.10 -18.08
CA GLY A 61 13.92 3.37 -18.89
C GLY A 61 13.32 2.09 -19.47
N GLU A 62 14.16 1.21 -20.01
CA GLU A 62 13.74 -0.06 -20.60
C GLU A 62 13.23 -1.04 -19.54
N VAL A 63 13.95 -1.17 -18.42
CA VAL A 63 13.52 -1.99 -17.27
C VAL A 63 12.15 -1.53 -16.78
N LYS A 64 11.92 -0.22 -16.60
CA LYS A 64 10.60 0.31 -16.20
C LYS A 64 9.51 0.00 -17.22
N LYS A 65 9.81 0.17 -18.51
CA LYS A 65 8.85 -0.11 -19.60
C LYS A 65 8.47 -1.59 -19.62
N GLU A 66 9.45 -2.46 -19.47
CA GLU A 66 9.27 -3.91 -19.49
C GLU A 66 8.50 -4.42 -18.28
N VAL A 67 8.85 -3.95 -17.07
CA VAL A 67 8.08 -4.27 -15.85
C VAL A 67 6.62 -3.87 -16.01
N ARG A 68 6.36 -2.65 -16.50
CA ARG A 68 4.99 -2.18 -16.75
C ARG A 68 4.28 -3.09 -17.74
N ARG A 69 4.91 -3.40 -18.87
CA ARG A 69 4.34 -4.26 -19.93
C ARG A 69 4.01 -5.64 -19.38
N HIS A 70 4.95 -6.27 -18.67
CA HIS A 70 4.79 -7.61 -18.10
C HIS A 70 3.58 -7.68 -17.18
N PHE A 71 3.47 -6.77 -16.20
CA PHE A 71 2.35 -6.77 -15.27
C PHE A 71 1.05 -6.32 -15.91
N PHE A 72 1.10 -5.39 -16.86
CA PHE A 72 -0.08 -5.01 -17.63
C PHE A 72 -0.67 -6.21 -18.35
N GLU A 73 0.12 -6.95 -19.15
CA GLU A 73 -0.39 -8.14 -19.86
C GLU A 73 -0.81 -9.25 -18.90
N LYS A 74 -0.09 -9.46 -17.79
CA LYS A 74 -0.43 -10.48 -16.79
C LYS A 74 -1.76 -10.23 -16.09
N PHE A 75 -2.06 -8.97 -15.78
CA PHE A 75 -3.29 -8.57 -15.08
C PHE A 75 -4.38 -8.03 -16.00
N LYS A 76 -4.10 -7.96 -17.31
CA LYS A 76 -5.11 -7.65 -18.31
C LYS A 76 -6.09 -8.79 -18.39
N GLU A 77 -7.36 -8.47 -18.22
CA GLU A 77 -8.44 -9.42 -18.41
C GLU A 77 -8.49 -9.81 -19.90
N SER A 78 -8.23 -11.09 -20.18
CA SER A 78 -8.26 -11.64 -21.54
C SER A 78 -9.64 -12.16 -21.93
N ASN A 79 -10.47 -12.50 -20.93
CA ASN A 79 -11.78 -13.10 -21.14
C ASN A 79 -12.89 -12.19 -20.61
N PHE A 80 -13.67 -11.64 -21.53
CA PHE A 80 -14.85 -10.83 -21.23
C PHE A 80 -16.14 -11.67 -21.15
N ASN A 81 -16.05 -12.98 -21.40
CA ASN A 81 -17.19 -13.87 -21.22
C ASN A 81 -17.49 -13.99 -19.73
N ARG A 82 -18.42 -13.16 -19.25
CA ARG A 82 -19.00 -13.25 -17.92
C ARG A 82 -20.33 -13.99 -18.04
N PRO A 83 -20.34 -15.34 -18.01
CA PRO A 83 -21.59 -16.08 -18.05
C PRO A 83 -22.47 -15.63 -16.88
N LEU A 84 -23.73 -15.34 -17.16
CA LEU A 84 -24.69 -15.11 -16.08
C LEU A 84 -24.81 -16.39 -15.27
N LEU A 85 -24.71 -16.28 -13.95
CA LEU A 85 -24.96 -17.37 -13.02
C LEU A 85 -26.48 -17.55 -12.85
N GLU A 86 -27.17 -17.82 -13.96
CA GLU A 86 -28.64 -17.84 -14.11
C GLU A 86 -29.34 -18.91 -13.25
N ARG A 87 -28.58 -19.82 -12.63
CA ARG A 87 -29.10 -20.93 -11.81
C ARG A 87 -28.45 -21.03 -10.43
N VAL A 88 -27.72 -19.99 -10.01
CA VAL A 88 -27.14 -19.93 -8.66
C VAL A 88 -27.98 -19.01 -7.82
N SER A 89 -28.62 -19.55 -6.78
CA SER A 89 -29.30 -18.74 -5.78
C SER A 89 -28.26 -18.08 -4.89
N PHE A 90 -28.07 -16.78 -5.06
CA PHE A 90 -27.28 -15.98 -4.11
C PHE A 90 -28.14 -15.60 -2.91
N SER A 91 -27.52 -15.58 -1.73
CA SER A 91 -28.09 -14.89 -0.57
C SER A 91 -28.21 -13.41 -0.91
N VAL A 92 -29.45 -12.92 -1.03
CA VAL A 92 -29.73 -11.52 -1.32
C VAL A 92 -29.93 -10.80 0.00
N VAL A 93 -29.26 -9.66 0.15
CA VAL A 93 -29.47 -8.77 1.30
C VAL A 93 -30.94 -8.33 1.35
N SER A 94 -31.50 -8.35 2.56
CA SER A 94 -32.85 -7.88 2.87
C SER A 94 -33.04 -6.43 2.42
N ARG A 95 -34.30 -5.99 2.36
CA ARG A 95 -34.60 -4.61 1.98
C ARG A 95 -34.01 -3.63 3.00
N GLU A 96 -34.02 -4.01 4.26
CA GLU A 96 -33.52 -3.27 5.41
C GLU A 96 -32.00 -3.11 5.33
N GLU A 97 -31.25 -4.18 5.08
CA GLU A 97 -29.79 -4.14 4.86
C GLU A 97 -29.43 -3.31 3.62
N ARG A 98 -30.22 -3.43 2.55
CA ARG A 98 -29.98 -2.62 1.35
C ARG A 98 -30.18 -1.14 1.60
N ASN A 99 -31.13 -0.79 2.47
CA ASN A 99 -31.36 0.59 2.87
C ASN A 99 -30.24 1.09 3.79
N SER A 100 -29.75 0.26 4.71
CA SER A 100 -28.64 0.65 5.61
C SER A 100 -27.35 0.94 4.84
N LEU A 101 -27.04 0.19 3.79
CA LEU A 101 -25.89 0.43 2.91
C LEU A 101 -25.93 1.77 2.14
N LYS A 102 -27.10 2.43 2.08
CA LYS A 102 -27.27 3.73 1.41
C LYS A 102 -27.20 4.91 2.39
N VAL A 103 -27.16 4.65 3.70
CA VAL A 103 -27.09 5.68 4.71
C VAL A 103 -25.69 6.31 4.68
N LEU A 104 -25.63 7.62 4.91
CA LEU A 104 -24.34 8.32 5.02
C LEU A 104 -23.61 7.91 6.29
N PHE A 105 -22.28 7.79 6.18
CA PHE A 105 -21.43 7.51 7.33
C PHE A 105 -21.52 8.63 8.36
N SER A 106 -21.65 8.25 9.64
CA SER A 106 -21.58 9.22 10.73
C SER A 106 -20.14 9.66 10.99
N TYR A 107 -19.96 10.85 11.57
CA TYR A 107 -18.61 11.29 11.98
C TYR A 107 -17.94 10.29 12.95
N LEU A 108 -18.72 9.73 13.88
CA LEU A 108 -18.21 8.75 14.85
C LEU A 108 -17.72 7.48 14.15
N GLU A 109 -18.49 6.97 13.21
CA GLU A 109 -18.12 5.79 12.41
C GLU A 109 -16.84 6.03 11.59
N ILE A 110 -16.74 7.20 10.93
CA ILE A 110 -15.53 7.59 10.20
C ILE A 110 -14.32 7.63 11.15
N LYS A 111 -14.49 8.25 12.33
CA LYS A 111 -13.44 8.34 13.34
C LYS A 111 -13.01 6.96 13.84
N GLU A 112 -13.96 6.08 14.14
CA GLU A 112 -13.64 4.72 14.59
C GLU A 112 -12.92 3.92 13.50
N ALA A 113 -13.35 4.02 12.24
CA ALA A 113 -12.69 3.37 11.12
C ALA A 113 -11.23 3.83 10.95
N VAL A 114 -11.00 5.15 11.03
CA VAL A 114 -9.65 5.73 10.91
C VAL A 114 -8.75 5.33 12.07
N TRP A 115 -9.25 5.32 13.31
CA TRP A 115 -8.47 4.95 14.50
C TRP A 115 -8.29 3.44 14.68
N GLY A 116 -9.20 2.62 14.14
CA GLY A 116 -9.07 1.17 14.06
C GLY A 116 -7.99 0.72 13.07
N CYS A 117 -7.61 1.58 12.13
CA CYS A 117 -6.50 1.31 11.22
C CYS A 117 -5.13 1.49 11.89
N LYS A 118 -4.19 0.58 11.59
CA LYS A 118 -2.80 0.76 11.99
C LYS A 118 -2.19 1.95 11.24
N GLY A 119 -1.75 2.97 11.98
CA GLY A 119 -1.17 4.19 11.43
C GLY A 119 0.05 3.98 10.52
N SER A 120 0.81 2.90 10.74
CA SER A 120 2.02 2.55 9.98
C SER A 120 1.76 1.80 8.68
N LYS A 121 0.50 1.61 8.27
CA LYS A 121 0.17 0.96 6.99
C LYS A 121 0.67 1.79 5.81
N SER A 122 0.97 1.12 4.71
CA SER A 122 1.45 1.76 3.48
C SER A 122 0.49 2.87 3.04
N PRO A 123 1.00 4.02 2.59
CA PRO A 123 0.16 5.10 2.09
C PRO A 123 -0.55 4.69 0.80
N GLY A 124 -1.66 5.36 0.51
CA GLY A 124 -2.34 5.26 -0.78
C GLY A 124 -1.56 5.96 -1.90
N PRO A 125 -2.14 6.02 -3.11
CA PRO A 125 -1.58 6.80 -4.23
C PRO A 125 -1.38 8.29 -3.91
N ASP A 126 -2.08 8.81 -2.90
CA ASP A 126 -2.00 10.16 -2.37
C ASP A 126 -0.76 10.41 -1.49
N GLY A 127 -0.05 9.35 -1.08
CA GLY A 127 1.15 9.45 -0.25
C GLY A 127 0.87 9.61 1.25
N TYR A 128 -0.38 9.58 1.69
CA TYR A 128 -0.74 9.74 3.10
C TYR A 128 -1.10 8.40 3.75
N ASN A 129 -0.69 8.23 5.01
CA ASN A 129 -1.02 7.06 5.81
C ASN A 129 -2.03 7.43 6.92
N PHE A 130 -2.59 6.42 7.59
CA PHE A 130 -3.55 6.66 8.67
C PHE A 130 -2.95 7.42 9.87
N PHE A 131 -1.64 7.37 10.08
CA PHE A 131 -1.01 8.20 11.11
C PHE A 131 -1.12 9.69 10.79
N PHE A 132 -0.88 10.08 9.54
CA PHE A 132 -1.05 11.46 9.07
C PHE A 132 -2.51 11.91 9.22
N ILE A 133 -3.46 11.09 8.75
CA ILE A 133 -4.90 11.41 8.78
C ILE A 133 -5.41 11.61 10.22
N ARG A 134 -4.82 10.91 11.20
CA ARG A 134 -5.18 11.05 12.62
C ARG A 134 -4.59 12.28 13.32
N MET A 135 -3.56 12.89 12.73
CA MET A 135 -2.84 14.02 13.31
C MET A 135 -3.35 15.37 12.80
N CYS A 136 -4.05 15.38 11.66
CA CYS A 136 -4.81 16.53 11.15
C CYS A 136 -6.18 16.60 11.83
#